data_AF-A0A832A659-F1
#
_entry.id   AF-A0A832A659-F1
#
_cell.length_a   1.000
_cell.length_b   1.000
_cell.length_c   1.000
_cell.angle_alpha   90.00
_cell.angle_beta   90.00
_cell.angle_gamma   90.00
#
_symmetry.space_group_name_H-M   'P 1'
#
loop_
_entity.id
_entity.type
_entity.pdbx_description
1 polymer ?
#
loop_
_entity_poly.entity_id
_entity_poly.type
_entity_poly.pdbx_seq_one_letter_code
_entity_poly.pdbx_strand_id
1 'polypeptide(L)'
;MTIKEITSHAIADARAILAGKLNKDEMAEIERIIQSSILNAAISMSESCRRMTVRHAGPEADIAHKIHEELENKREALLANLNSFR
;
A
#
# COMPACT_ATOMS: atom_id res chain seq x y z
N MET A 1 1.48 15.59 -2.57
CA MET A 1 2.77 15.50 -3.28
C MET A 1 2.92 14.12 -3.88
N THR A 2 3.28 14.03 -5.15
CA THR A 2 3.66 12.76 -5.79
C THR A 2 5.10 12.38 -5.45
N ILE A 3 5.46 11.10 -5.54
CA ILE A 3 6.85 10.64 -5.38
C ILE A 3 7.78 11.40 -6.34
N LYS A 4 7.30 11.66 -7.57
CA LYS A 4 8.02 12.43 -8.57
C LYS A 4 8.34 13.84 -8.09
N GLU A 5 7.38 14.55 -7.48
CA GLU A 5 7.59 15.88 -6.92
C GLU A 5 8.61 15.87 -5.76
N ILE A 6 8.51 14.89 -4.85
CA ILE A 6 9.45 14.74 -3.72
C ILE A 6 10.88 14.52 -4.23
N THR A 7 11.04 13.65 -5.22
CA THR A 7 12.33 13.37 -5.85
C THR A 7 12.89 14.61 -6.56
N SER A 8 12.06 15.36 -7.29
CA SER A 8 12.48 16.59 -7.95
C SER A 8 12.91 17.67 -6.95
N HIS A 9 12.22 17.80 -5.81
CA HIS A 9 12.61 18.71 -4.74
C HIS A 9 13.94 18.30 -4.08
N ALA A 10 14.10 17.02 -3.73
CA ALA A 10 15.34 16.52 -3.13
C ALA A 10 16.56 16.72 -4.05
N ILE A 11 16.37 16.54 -5.37
CA ILE A 11 17.42 16.82 -6.37
C ILE A 11 17.73 18.32 -6.42
N ALA A 12 16.70 19.19 -6.40
CA ALA A 12 16.91 20.63 -6.42
C ALA A 12 17.68 21.11 -5.19
N ASP A 13 17.35 20.60 -4.00
CA ASP A 13 18.05 20.92 -2.75
C ASP A 13 19.50 20.42 -2.78
N ALA A 14 19.73 19.20 -3.27
CA ALA A 14 21.07 18.66 -3.44
C ALA A 14 21.90 19.52 -4.40
N ARG A 15 21.33 19.93 -5.53
CA ARG A 15 21.99 20.85 -6.48
C ARG A 15 22.31 22.20 -5.85
N ALA A 16 21.41 22.75 -5.04
CA ALA A 16 21.61 24.04 -4.38
C ALA A 16 22.78 24.00 -3.37
N ILE A 17 22.92 22.89 -2.62
CA ILE A 17 24.00 22.71 -1.63
C ILE A 17 25.34 22.42 -2.31
N LEU A 18 25.32 21.70 -3.43
CA LEU A 18 26.52 21.20 -4.12
C LEU A 18 26.97 22.10 -5.27
N ALA A 19 26.26 23.21 -5.52
CA ALA A 19 26.56 24.15 -6.59
C ALA A 19 28.04 24.59 -6.56
N GLY A 20 28.78 24.21 -7.60
CA GLY A 20 30.19 24.57 -7.78
C GLY A 20 31.23 23.61 -7.17
N LYS A 21 30.82 22.55 -6.46
CA LYS A 21 31.74 21.58 -5.83
C LYS A 21 31.87 20.24 -6.55
N LEU A 22 30.92 19.91 -7.43
CA LEU A 22 30.89 18.63 -8.12
C LEU A 22 30.86 18.84 -9.63
N ASN A 23 31.49 17.91 -10.34
CA ASN A 23 31.39 17.83 -11.79
C ASN A 23 30.01 17.31 -12.23
N LYS A 24 29.69 17.42 -13.52
CA LYS A 24 28.37 17.02 -14.05
C LYS A 24 28.07 15.52 -13.87
N ASP A 25 29.10 14.68 -13.93
CA ASP A 25 28.97 13.23 -13.83
C ASP A 25 28.70 12.80 -12.37
N GLU A 26 29.38 13.44 -11.42
CA GLU A 26 29.15 13.26 -9.98
C GLU A 26 27.75 13.72 -9.57
N MET A 27 27.27 14.82 -10.14
CA MET A 27 25.91 15.30 -9.90
C MET A 27 24.86 14.33 -10.47
N ALA A 28 25.09 13.78 -11.66
CA ALA A 28 24.21 12.78 -12.26
C ALA A 28 24.14 11.49 -11.43
N GLU A 29 25.27 11.07 -10.85
CA GLU A 29 25.30 9.89 -9.99
C GLU A 29 24.54 10.12 -8.67
N ILE A 30 24.66 11.31 -8.07
CA ILE A 30 23.86 11.68 -6.89
C ILE A 30 22.37 11.68 -7.21
N GLU A 31 21.97 12.22 -8.36
CA GLU A 31 20.57 12.20 -8.80
C GLU A 31 20.04 10.77 -8.94
N ARG A 32 20.84 9.87 -9.52
CA ARG A 32 20.51 8.46 -9.66
C ARG A 32 20.36 7.78 -8.29
N ILE A 33 21.22 8.09 -7.33
CA ILE A 33 21.16 7.56 -5.96
C ILE A 33 19.91 8.06 -5.24
N ILE A 34 19.59 9.35 -5.36
CA ILE A 34 18.38 9.95 -4.77
C ILE A 34 17.13 9.31 -5.35
N GLN A 35 17.05 9.18 -6.68
CA GLN A 35 15.93 8.53 -7.36
C GLN A 35 15.74 7.09 -6.90
N SER A 36 16.82 6.30 -6.89
CA SER A 36 16.79 4.89 -6.49
C SER A 36 16.39 4.71 -5.03
N SER A 37 16.92 5.55 -4.13
CA SER A 37 16.61 5.50 -2.70
C SER A 37 15.14 5.80 -2.42
N ILE A 38 14.59 6.82 -3.08
CA ILE A 38 13.17 7.19 -2.92
C ILE A 38 12.26 6.09 -3.48
N LEU A 39 12.60 5.52 -4.65
CA LEU A 39 11.85 4.39 -5.22
C LEU A 39 11.85 3.18 -4.28
N ASN A 40 13.02 2.82 -3.75
CA ASN A 40 13.16 1.70 -2.82
C ASN A 40 12.39 1.94 -1.52
N ALA A 41 12.40 3.16 -0.99
CA ALA A 41 11.60 3.53 0.17
C ALA A 41 10.10 3.41 -0.10
N ALA A 42 9.63 3.85 -1.26
CA ALA A 42 8.22 3.73 -1.66
C ALA A 42 7.79 2.26 -1.84
N ILE A 43 8.64 1.42 -2.43
CA ILE A 43 8.40 -0.02 -2.56
C ILE A 43 8.34 -0.67 -1.17
N SER A 44 9.33 -0.39 -0.32
CA SER A 44 9.38 -0.93 1.05
C SER A 44 8.17 -0.50 1.88
N MET A 45 7.73 0.75 1.75
CA MET A 45 6.52 1.25 2.40
C MET A 45 5.27 0.53 1.89
N SER A 46 5.16 0.34 0.57
CA SER A 46 4.03 -0.36 -0.05
C SER A 46 3.97 -1.82 0.40
N GLU A 47 5.11 -2.50 0.48
CA GLU A 47 5.21 -3.85 1.03
C GLU A 47 4.87 -3.91 2.52
N SER A 48 5.30 -2.92 3.29
CA SER A 48 4.99 -2.81 4.72
C SER A 48 3.50 -2.61 4.94
N CYS A 49 2.88 -1.68 4.20
CA CYS A 49 1.44 -1.49 4.17
C CYS A 49 0.71 -2.77 3.77
N ARG A 50 1.14 -3.46 2.71
CA ARG A 50 0.57 -4.75 2.30
C ARG A 50 0.65 -5.79 3.42
N ARG A 51 1.80 -5.93 4.08
CA ARG A 51 1.97 -6.84 5.23
C ARG A 51 1.07 -6.46 6.40
N MET A 52 0.91 -5.17 6.69
CA MET A 52 0.01 -4.69 7.74
C MET A 52 -1.45 -4.92 7.38
N THR A 53 -1.86 -4.71 6.12
CA THR A 53 -3.21 -5.04 5.66
C THR A 53 -3.47 -6.54 5.76
N VAL A 54 -2.53 -7.40 5.36
CA VAL A 54 -2.68 -8.86 5.56
C VAL A 54 -2.80 -9.23 7.05
N ARG A 55 -2.09 -8.50 7.93
CA ARG A 55 -2.10 -8.73 9.38
C ARG A 55 -3.33 -8.16 10.11
N HIS A 56 -3.96 -7.11 9.56
CA HIS A 56 -5.07 -6.38 10.20
C HIS A 56 -6.40 -6.48 9.44
N ALA A 57 -6.43 -7.05 8.24
CA ALA A 57 -7.63 -7.28 7.44
C ALA A 57 -7.88 -8.77 7.10
N GLY A 58 -7.01 -9.68 7.57
CA GLY A 58 -7.39 -11.06 7.85
C GLY A 58 -7.16 -11.24 9.34
N PRO A 59 -8.18 -11.48 10.18
CA PRO A 59 -9.29 -12.45 10.05
C PRO A 59 -10.70 -11.81 10.13
N GLU A 60 -10.84 -10.49 10.21
CA GLU A 60 -12.16 -9.86 10.36
C GLU A 60 -13.03 -9.94 9.10
N ALA A 61 -12.42 -9.90 7.90
CA ALA A 61 -13.14 -10.13 6.65
C ALA A 61 -13.69 -11.57 6.56
N ASP A 62 -12.95 -12.53 7.10
CA ASP A 62 -13.36 -13.94 7.20
C ASP A 62 -14.49 -14.11 8.23
N ILE A 63 -14.43 -13.40 9.37
CA ILE A 63 -15.50 -13.39 10.37
C ILE A 63 -16.78 -12.76 9.82
N ALA A 64 -16.69 -11.61 9.14
CA ALA A 64 -17.86 -10.97 8.54
C ALA A 64 -18.50 -11.85 7.45
N HIS A 65 -17.68 -12.50 6.63
CA HIS A 65 -18.13 -13.46 5.62
C HIS A 65 -18.82 -14.68 6.26
N LYS A 66 -18.22 -15.25 7.31
CA LYS A 66 -18.77 -16.39 8.04
C LYS A 66 -20.09 -16.07 8.75
N ILE A 67 -20.21 -14.89 9.35
CA ILE A 67 -21.47 -14.42 9.96
C ILE A 67 -22.57 -14.28 8.89
N HIS A 68 -22.23 -13.75 7.71
CA HIS A 68 -23.18 -13.62 6.61
C HIS A 68 -23.65 -14.99 6.09
N GLU A 69 -22.72 -15.93 5.92
CA GLU A 69 -23.01 -17.30 5.49
C GLU A 69 -23.89 -18.05 6.51
N GLU A 70 -23.61 -17.91 7.81
CA GLU A 70 -24.45 -18.48 8.87
C GLU A 70 -25.86 -17.87 8.91
N LEU A 71 -26.00 -16.58 8.59
CA LEU A 71 -27.30 -15.89 8.51
C LEU A 71 -28.14 -16.38 7.33
N GLU A 72 -27.54 -16.51 6.14
CA GLU A 72 -28.24 -17.02 4.96
C GLU A 72 -28.67 -18.48 5.16
N ASN A 73 -27.79 -19.33 5.71
CA ASN A 73 -28.14 -20.72 6.03
C ASN A 73 -29.33 -20.82 7.00
N LYS A 74 -29.38 -19.95 8.03
CA LYS A 74 -30.53 -19.89 8.94
C LYS A 74 -31.79 -19.39 8.25
N ARG A 75 -31.67 -18.41 7.35
CA ARG A 75 -32.80 -17.88 6.57
C ARG A 75 -33.39 -18.96 5.67
N GLU A 76 -32.56 -19.72 4.97
CA GLU A 76 -32.99 -20.84 4.13
C GLU A 76 -33.65 -21.95 4.94
N ALA A 77 -33.09 -22.32 6.10
CA ALA A 77 -33.71 -23.32 6.98
C ALA A 77 -35.10 -22.87 7.49
N LEU A 78 -35.27 -21.59 7.82
CA LEU A 78 -36.56 -21.05 8.21
C LEU A 78 -37.57 -21.07 7.07
N LEU A 79 -37.15 -20.69 5.85
CA LEU A 79 -38.00 -20.76 4.66
C LEU A 79 -38.40 -22.20 4.33
N ALA A 80 -37.45 -23.15 4.42
CA ALA A 80 -37.72 -24.57 4.21
C ALA A 80 -38.74 -25.10 5.23
N ASN A 81 -38.57 -24.77 6.51
CA ASN A 81 -39.52 -25.15 7.55
C ASN A 81 -40.91 -24.56 7.29
N LEU A 82 -41.01 -23.27 6.99
CA LEU A 82 -42.29 -22.61 6.67
C LEU A 82 -42.97 -23.23 5.45
N ASN A 83 -42.20 -23.59 4.43
CA ASN A 83 -42.72 -24.28 3.24
C ASN A 83 -43.13 -25.73 3.52
N SER A 84 -42.51 -26.41 4.50
CA SER A 84 -42.89 -27.76 4.92
C SER A 84 -44.16 -27.82 5.78
N PHE A 85 -44.65 -26.66 6.25
CA PHE A 85 -45.92 -26.53 6.96
C PHE A 85 -47.10 -26.19 6.03
N ARG A 86 -46.88 -26.12 4.72
CA ARG A 86 -47.93 -26.06 3.68
C ARG A 86 -48.20 -27.44 3.13
#